data_AF-A0A8T6VP22-F1
#
_entry.id   AF-A0A8T6VP22-F1
#
_cell.length_a   1.000
_cell.length_b   1.000
_cell.length_c   1.000
_cell.angle_alpha   90.00
_cell.angle_beta   90.00
_cell.angle_gamma   90.00
#
_symmetry.space_group_name_H-M   'P 1'
#
loop_
_entity.id
_entity.type
_entity.pdbx_description
1 polymer ?
#
loop_
_entity_poly.entity_id
_entity_poly.type
_entity_poly.pdbx_seq_one_letter_code
_entity_poly.pdbx_strand_id
1 'polypeptide(L)'
;MSDLPPEKIEKLQGVFDKLLAQNKKIRFMTLVNKMGKNLVEKKQKGVKPLVSRNKAQAMYMQLMLDITMRKELNPNMGKLKFIIAYRQKTEIITMPVKKYLVFISVQPDGVAKNIAKKA
;
A
#
# COMPACT_ATOMS: atom_id res chain seq x y z
N MET A 1 -5.36 -12.43 18.57
CA MET A 1 -6.41 -13.05 17.74
C MET A 1 -6.81 -12.14 16.58
N SER A 2 -7.08 -12.76 15.41
CA SER A 2 -7.50 -12.19 14.11
C SER A 2 -6.40 -11.84 13.08
N ASP A 3 -5.48 -12.78 12.87
CA ASP A 3 -4.88 -12.91 11.53
C ASP A 3 -5.98 -13.47 10.60
N LEU A 4 -6.08 -12.97 9.36
CA LEU A 4 -7.16 -13.32 8.42
C LEU A 4 -7.35 -14.85 8.33
N PRO A 5 -8.60 -15.34 8.15
CA PRO A 5 -8.82 -16.74 7.79
C PRO A 5 -7.99 -17.14 6.56
N PRO A 6 -7.39 -18.35 6.53
CA PRO A 6 -6.54 -18.80 5.43
C PRO A 6 -7.18 -18.67 4.05
N GLU A 7 -8.47 -19.00 3.91
CA GLU A 7 -9.22 -18.87 2.64
C GLU A 7 -9.15 -17.45 2.04
N LYS A 8 -9.15 -16.43 2.92
CA LYS A 8 -9.17 -15.02 2.50
C LYS A 8 -7.78 -14.55 2.15
N ILE A 9 -6.76 -15.10 2.81
CA ILE A 9 -5.36 -14.89 2.47
C ILE A 9 -5.09 -15.42 1.06
N GLU A 10 -5.50 -16.66 0.77
CA GLU A 10 -5.33 -17.31 -0.53
C GLU A 10 -6.06 -16.55 -1.64
N LYS A 11 -7.33 -16.20 -1.43
CA LYS A 11 -8.10 -15.39 -2.39
C LYS A 11 -7.41 -14.06 -2.69
N LEU A 12 -6.87 -13.39 -1.66
CA LEU A 12 -6.18 -12.11 -1.84
C LEU A 12 -4.83 -12.27 -2.56
N GLN A 13 -4.09 -13.35 -2.28
CA GLN A 13 -2.88 -13.68 -3.02
C GLN A 13 -3.19 -13.82 -4.52
N GLY A 14 -4.25 -14.55 -4.88
CA GLY A 14 -4.68 -14.69 -6.28
C GLY A 14 -5.07 -13.36 -6.94
N VAL A 15 -5.68 -12.42 -6.20
CA VAL A 15 -5.95 -11.07 -6.69
C VAL A 15 -4.66 -10.29 -6.93
N PHE A 16 -3.71 -10.34 -5.99
CA PHE A 16 -2.42 -9.65 -6.13
C PHE A 16 -1.61 -10.20 -7.32
N ASP A 17 -1.61 -11.52 -7.51
CA ASP A 17 -0.94 -12.17 -8.63
C ASP A 17 -1.54 -11.71 -9.98
N LYS A 18 -2.87 -11.63 -10.09
CA LYS A 18 -3.55 -11.10 -11.28
C LYS A 18 -3.17 -9.65 -11.56
N LEU A 19 -3.15 -8.80 -10.54
CA LEU A 19 -2.81 -7.38 -10.68
C LEU A 19 -1.35 -7.18 -11.11
N LEU A 20 -0.41 -7.92 -10.53
CA LEU A 20 1.01 -7.92 -10.94
C LEU A 20 1.19 -8.45 -12.37
N ALA A 21 0.42 -9.47 -12.77
CA ALA A 21 0.43 -10.00 -14.13
C ALA A 21 -0.03 -8.94 -15.16
N GLN A 22 -1.10 -8.21 -14.85
CA GLN A 22 -1.72 -7.20 -15.71
C GLN A 22 -0.92 -5.88 -15.78
N ASN A 23 -0.22 -5.51 -14.71
CA ASN A 23 0.48 -4.23 -14.66
C ASN A 23 1.94 -4.38 -14.20
N LYS A 24 2.86 -4.35 -15.16
CA LYS A 24 4.32 -4.48 -14.93
C LYS A 24 4.94 -3.28 -14.22
N LYS A 25 4.23 -2.15 -14.10
CA LYS A 25 4.68 -1.01 -13.28
C LYS A 25 4.54 -1.29 -11.79
N ILE A 26 3.65 -2.21 -11.39
CA ILE A 26 3.54 -2.61 -9.98
C ILE A 26 4.80 -3.37 -9.59
N ARG A 27 5.50 -2.86 -8.58
CA ARG A 27 6.73 -3.43 -8.05
C ARG A 27 6.42 -4.46 -6.97
N PHE A 28 5.53 -4.09 -6.06
CA PHE A 28 5.32 -4.79 -4.80
C PHE A 28 3.94 -4.46 -4.23
N MET A 29 3.29 -5.47 -3.65
CA MET A 29 2.00 -5.35 -2.96
C MET A 29 2.04 -6.10 -1.63
N THR A 30 1.46 -5.51 -0.59
CA THR A 30 1.30 -6.19 0.70
C THR A 30 0.01 -5.80 1.42
N LEU A 31 -0.57 -6.77 2.13
CA LEU A 31 -1.62 -6.53 3.11
C LEU A 31 -0.99 -6.45 4.50
N VAL A 32 -1.23 -5.35 5.20
CA VAL A 32 -0.63 -5.09 6.51
C VAL A 32 -1.72 -4.94 7.56
N ASN A 33 -1.50 -5.53 8.73
CA ASN A 33 -2.39 -5.37 9.88
C ASN A 33 -2.07 -4.09 10.66
N LYS A 34 -2.90 -3.78 11.66
CA LYS A 34 -2.74 -2.59 12.52
C LYS A 34 -1.40 -2.49 13.26
N MET A 35 -0.63 -3.57 13.37
CA MET A 35 0.68 -3.60 14.04
C MET A 35 1.85 -3.56 13.06
N GLY A 36 1.61 -3.29 11.77
CA GLY A 36 2.66 -3.25 10.76
C GLY A 36 3.14 -4.64 10.28
N LYS A 37 2.46 -5.75 10.65
CA LYS A 37 2.81 -7.10 10.19
C LYS A 37 2.22 -7.36 8.81
N ASN A 38 3.08 -7.77 7.87
CA ASN A 38 2.67 -8.25 6.55
C ASN A 38 1.95 -9.60 6.69
N LEU A 39 0.73 -9.68 6.18
CA LEU A 39 -0.07 -10.91 6.14
C LEU A 39 -0.03 -11.57 4.76
N VAL A 40 0.08 -10.77 3.71
CA VAL A 40 0.24 -11.19 2.32
C VAL A 40 1.31 -10.30 1.70
N GLU A 41 2.21 -10.90 0.91
CA GLU A 41 3.23 -10.17 0.18
C GLU A 41 3.39 -10.78 -1.21
N LYS A 42 3.35 -9.94 -2.24
CA LYS A 42 3.62 -10.32 -3.63
C LYS A 42 4.45 -9.23 -4.31
N LYS A 43 5.34 -9.63 -5.21
CA LYS A 43 6.23 -8.71 -5.93
C LYS A 43 6.47 -9.19 -7.34
N GLN A 44 6.80 -8.25 -8.21
CA GLN A 44 7.19 -8.57 -9.57
C GLN A 44 8.55 -9.28 -9.57
N LYS A 45 8.74 -10.26 -10.47
CA LYS A 45 10.00 -11.02 -10.58
C LYS A 45 11.18 -10.05 -10.82
N GLY A 46 12.27 -10.25 -10.08
CA GLY A 46 13.47 -9.42 -10.17
C GLY A 46 13.42 -8.09 -9.39
N VAL A 47 12.28 -7.72 -8.79
CA VAL A 47 12.19 -6.49 -7.99
C VAL A 47 12.84 -6.69 -6.61
N LYS A 48 13.77 -5.79 -6.28
CA LYS A 48 14.37 -5.67 -4.95
C LYS A 48 13.60 -4.64 -4.10
N PRO A 49 13.41 -4.89 -2.79
CA PRO A 49 12.87 -3.90 -1.86
C PRO A 49 13.72 -2.62 -1.83
N LEU A 50 13.06 -1.46 -1.74
CA LEU A 50 13.73 -0.17 -1.60
C LEU A 50 14.10 0.17 -0.15
N VAL A 51 13.51 -0.54 0.81
CA VAL A 51 13.69 -0.34 2.25
C VAL A 51 13.90 -1.68 2.93
N SER A 52 14.63 -1.67 4.06
CA SER A 52 14.79 -2.86 4.89
C SER A 52 13.47 -3.25 5.58
N ARG A 53 13.35 -4.51 6.01
CA ARG A 53 12.14 -5.02 6.65
C ARG A 53 11.72 -4.22 7.90
N ASN A 54 12.68 -3.86 8.76
CA ASN A 54 12.40 -3.09 9.97
C ASN A 54 11.90 -1.67 9.64
N LYS A 55 12.51 -1.02 8.63
CA LYS A 55 12.06 0.29 8.14
C LYS A 55 10.68 0.20 7.48
N ALA A 56 10.40 -0.89 6.75
CA ALA A 56 9.09 -1.13 6.16
C ALA A 56 8.00 -1.27 7.23
N GLN A 57 8.26 -2.04 8.30
CA GLN A 57 7.31 -2.20 9.40
C GLN A 57 6.98 -0.87 10.08
N ALA A 58 8.00 -0.07 10.40
CA ALA A 58 7.82 1.26 10.98
C ALA A 58 6.99 2.17 10.04
N MET A 59 7.30 2.15 8.74
CA MET A 59 6.53 2.88 7.72
C MET A 59 5.07 2.42 7.66
N TYR A 60 4.79 1.12 7.75
CA TYR A 60 3.42 0.62 7.74
C TYR A 60 2.63 1.03 8.98
N MET A 61 3.27 1.08 10.16
CA MET A 61 2.65 1.62 11.37
C MET A 61 2.31 3.11 11.21
N GLN A 62 3.23 3.88 10.62
CA GLN A 62 2.98 5.29 10.32
C GLN A 62 1.79 5.47 9.34
N LEU A 63 1.72 4.66 8.28
CA LEU A 63 0.60 4.69 7.32
C LEU A 63 -0.73 4.30 7.97
N MET A 64 -0.73 3.36 8.92
CA MET A 64 -1.93 3.03 9.69
C MET A 64 -2.42 4.21 10.54
N LEU A 65 -1.49 4.93 11.18
CA LEU A 65 -1.82 6.12 11.96
C LEU A 65 -2.40 7.22 11.05
N ASP A 66 -1.76 7.49 9.90
CA ASP A 66 -2.23 8.48 8.92
C ASP A 66 -3.64 8.15 8.40
N ILE A 67 -3.90 6.88 8.06
CA ILE A 67 -5.26 6.42 7.70
C ILE A 67 -6.26 6.66 8.84
N THR A 68 -5.85 6.43 10.09
CA THR A 68 -6.73 6.57 11.26
C THR A 68 -7.10 8.04 11.46
N MET A 69 -6.12 8.93 11.48
CA MET A 69 -6.35 10.38 11.60
C MET A 69 -7.22 10.90 10.45
N ARG A 70 -6.96 10.49 9.20
CA ARG A 70 -7.77 10.93 8.05
C ARG A 70 -9.20 10.43 8.10
N LYS A 71 -9.48 9.29 8.73
CA LYS A 71 -10.85 8.79 8.91
C LYS A 71 -11.67 9.67 9.87
N GLU A 72 -11.03 10.40 10.78
CA GLU A 72 -11.71 11.37 11.64
C GLU A 72 -12.30 12.53 10.83
N LEU A 73 -11.76 12.78 9.63
CA LEU A 73 -12.27 13.78 8.69
C LEU A 73 -13.44 13.29 7.83
N ASN A 74 -13.82 12.01 7.93
CA ASN A 74 -14.89 11.43 7.10
C ASN A 74 -16.24 12.17 7.19
N PRO A 75 -16.69 12.71 8.35
CA PRO A 75 -17.93 13.48 8.42
C PRO A 75 -17.92 14.70 7.50
N ASN A 76 -16.75 15.27 7.24
CA ASN A 76 -16.59 16.51 6.47
C ASN A 76 -16.16 16.26 5.02
N MET A 77 -15.28 15.27 4.79
CA MET A 77 -14.64 15.02 3.49
C MET A 77 -15.15 13.74 2.80
N GLY A 78 -16.08 13.04 3.43
CA GLY A 78 -16.50 11.71 3.00
C GLY A 78 -15.43 10.64 3.24
N LYS A 79 -15.76 9.40 2.86
CA LYS A 79 -14.93 8.23 3.18
C LYS A 79 -13.60 8.23 2.43
N LEU A 80 -12.49 8.17 3.16
CA LEU A 80 -11.15 7.92 2.59
C LEU A 80 -11.12 6.66 1.71
N LYS A 81 -10.77 6.84 0.43
CA LYS A 81 -10.65 5.74 -0.55
C LYS A 81 -9.22 5.20 -0.65
N PHE A 82 -8.24 6.09 -0.78
CA PHE A 82 -6.81 5.77 -0.84
C PHE A 82 -5.97 7.04 -0.62
N ILE A 83 -4.68 6.85 -0.38
CA ILE A 83 -3.66 7.89 -0.28
C ILE A 83 -2.58 7.57 -1.31
N ILE A 84 -2.10 8.58 -2.05
CA ILE A 84 -0.97 8.44 -2.97
C ILE A 84 0.20 9.29 -2.48
N ALA A 85 1.38 8.70 -2.41
CA ALA A 85 2.63 9.41 -2.16
C ALA A 85 3.58 9.24 -3.35
N TYR A 86 3.93 10.34 -3.99
CA TYR A 86 4.89 10.38 -5.07
C TYR A 86 6.30 10.56 -4.51
N ARG A 87 7.21 9.64 -4.84
CA ARG A 87 8.64 9.76 -4.48
C ARG A 87 9.48 9.56 -5.74
N GLN A 88 10.68 10.15 -5.74
CA GLN A 88 11.58 10.09 -6.90
C GLN A 88 11.87 8.66 -7.39
N LYS A 89 11.86 7.65 -6.49
CA LYS A 89 12.19 6.25 -6.81
C LYS A 89 10.98 5.32 -6.86
N THR A 90 9.80 5.75 -6.43
CA THR A 90 8.57 4.94 -6.36
C THR A 90 7.38 5.83 -6.10
N GLU A 91 6.23 5.42 -6.61
CA GLU A 91 4.95 5.91 -6.11
C GLU A 91 4.36 4.86 -5.18
N ILE A 92 3.65 5.32 -4.17
CA ILE A 92 3.06 4.48 -3.14
C ILE A 92 1.57 4.76 -3.13
N ILE A 93 0.77 3.71 -3.27
CA ILE A 93 -0.68 3.77 -3.07
C ILE A 93 -0.99 3.00 -1.79
N THR A 94 -1.68 3.66 -0.88
CA THR A 94 -2.11 3.11 0.40
C THR A 94 -3.63 3.11 0.47
N MET A 95 -4.23 1.94 0.63
CA MET A 95 -5.69 1.78 0.65
C MET A 95 -6.17 1.20 1.98
N PRO A 96 -7.10 1.85 2.71
CA PRO A 96 -7.72 1.26 3.88
C PRO A 96 -8.67 0.11 3.50
N VAL A 97 -8.46 -1.08 4.09
CA VAL A 97 -9.33 -2.25 3.92
C VAL A 97 -9.77 -2.78 5.28
N LYS A 98 -10.93 -2.31 5.77
CA LYS A 98 -11.42 -2.57 7.13
C LYS A 98 -10.37 -2.16 8.18
N LYS A 99 -9.78 -3.12 8.88
CA LYS A 99 -8.72 -2.98 9.90
C LYS A 99 -7.30 -3.23 9.37
N TYR A 100 -7.18 -3.40 8.07
CA TYR A 100 -5.93 -3.62 7.35
C TYR A 100 -5.68 -2.44 6.42
N LEU A 101 -4.47 -2.37 5.89
CA LEU A 101 -4.15 -1.53 4.74
C LEU A 101 -3.57 -2.40 3.63
N VAL A 102 -3.84 -2.03 2.39
CA VAL A 102 -3.10 -2.52 1.22
C VAL A 102 -2.08 -1.45 0.86
N PHE A 103 -0.82 -1.86 0.78
CA PHE A 103 0.29 -1.03 0.32
C PHE A 103 0.73 -1.53 -1.05
N ILE A 104 0.82 -0.61 -2.00
CA ILE A 104 1.25 -0.87 -3.37
C ILE A 104 2.39 0.08 -3.69
N SER A 105 3.55 -0.46 -4.05
CA SER A 105 4.64 0.32 -4.64
C SER A 105 4.63 0.10 -6.15
N VAL A 106 4.66 1.20 -6.89
CA VAL A 106 4.74 1.20 -8.35
C VAL A 106 5.96 1.99 -8.82
N GLN A 107 6.44 1.69 -10.03
CA GLN A 107 7.46 2.50 -10.68
C GLN A 107 6.96 3.94 -10.80
N PRO A 108 7.81 4.95 -10.58
CA PRO A 108 7.39 6.34 -10.71
C PRO A 108 7.05 6.64 -12.16
N ASP A 109 5.81 7.02 -12.45
CA ASP A 109 5.35 7.39 -13.81
C ASP A 109 4.95 8.86 -13.95
N GLY A 110 5.09 9.63 -12.87
CA GLY A 110 5.45 11.05 -12.96
C GLY A 110 4.30 12.03 -13.21
N VAL A 111 3.05 11.59 -13.16
CA VAL A 111 1.90 12.47 -13.49
C VAL A 111 1.77 13.63 -12.49
N ALA A 112 1.87 13.40 -11.17
CA ALA A 112 1.79 14.48 -10.17
C ALA A 112 3.05 15.35 -10.07
N LYS A 113 4.17 14.90 -10.64
CA LYS A 113 5.43 15.65 -10.67
C LYS A 113 5.29 16.96 -11.46
N ASN A 114 4.37 17.01 -12.41
CA ASN A 114 4.20 18.15 -13.31
C ASN A 114 3.50 19.36 -12.65
N ILE A 115 2.71 19.14 -11.59
CA ILE A 115 2.02 20.22 -10.85
C ILE A 115 2.93 20.74 -9.73
N ALA A 116 3.54 19.85 -8.95
CA ALA A 116 4.38 20.24 -7.81
C ALA A 116 5.68 20.95 -8.19
N LYS A 117 6.17 20.81 -9.44
CA LYS A 117 7.34 21.53 -9.94
C LYS A 117 7.06 22.98 -10.35
N LYS A 118 5.79 23.38 -10.38
CA LYS A 118 5.36 24.73 -10.80
C LYS A 118 4.92 25.61 -9.62
N ALA A 119 4.97 25.08 -8.40
CA ALA A 119 4.81 25.82 -7.15
C ALA A 119 6.20 26.13 -6.57
#